data_AF-A0A9E7D067-F1
#
_entry.id   AF-A0A9E7D067-F1
#
_cell.length_a   1.000
_cell.length_b   1.000
_cell.length_c   1.000
_cell.angle_alpha   90.00
_cell.angle_beta   90.00
_cell.angle_gamma   90.00
#
_symmetry.space_group_name_H-M   'P 1'
#
loop_
_entity.id
_entity.type
_entity.pdbx_description
1 polymer ?
#
loop_
_entity_poly.entity_id
_entity_poly.type
_entity_poly.pdbx_seq_one_letter_code
_entity_poly.pdbx_strand_id
1 'polypeptide(L)'
;MSSRRQLLLTPFAASALAGSAHAEERSALTGTWTVTVTGEERFRTWIVQGIQGQDLQSTYGWHDGRQAPVRASLQGRPGQRALFMITPANSEIEAREVAPGRFEGSFKTARGRSATISLVRESESTTPPAQLPTARTGRFIVYIGAPDCPACRLFETPLYMGHYERSPEGRAIPLRRITAYSYRNNKQADWPADLAWMPDRIRQNGTPLFLAVSGRSIVHSCSGLTRWEADMLPLVRRWAGMA
;
A
#
# COMPACT_ATOMS: atom_id res chain seq x y z
N MET A 1 45.85 -14.20 62.50
CA MET A 1 44.87 -14.86 61.62
C MET A 1 44.26 -13.80 60.71
N SER A 2 44.81 -13.62 59.51
CA SER A 2 44.35 -12.60 58.55
C SER A 2 43.80 -13.30 57.32
N SER A 3 42.48 -13.25 57.15
CA SER A 3 41.75 -14.00 56.11
C SER A 3 41.63 -13.15 54.84
N ARG A 4 42.42 -13.48 53.82
CA ARG A 4 42.30 -12.93 52.46
C ARG A 4 41.11 -13.58 51.76
N ARG A 5 40.01 -12.85 51.61
CA ARG A 5 38.91 -13.21 50.70
C ARG A 5 39.35 -12.96 49.25
N GLN A 6 39.53 -14.03 48.47
CA GLN A 6 39.70 -13.97 47.02
C GLN A 6 38.32 -13.76 46.38
N LEU A 7 38.17 -12.63 45.68
CA LEU A 7 37.03 -12.36 44.80
C LEU A 7 37.28 -13.09 43.47
N LEU A 8 36.51 -14.15 43.21
CA LEU A 8 36.42 -14.79 41.91
C LEU A 8 35.55 -13.92 41.00
N LEU A 9 36.16 -13.26 40.02
CA LEU A 9 35.43 -12.69 38.88
C LEU A 9 35.03 -13.82 37.93
N THR A 10 33.73 -14.09 37.84
CA THR A 10 33.15 -14.91 36.78
C THR A 10 33.06 -14.10 35.48
N PRO A 11 33.63 -14.57 34.36
CA PRO A 11 33.39 -13.95 33.06
C PRO A 11 31.96 -14.23 32.61
N PHE A 12 31.16 -13.17 32.48
CA PHE A 12 29.84 -13.24 31.88
C PHE A 12 29.99 -13.53 30.37
N ALA A 13 29.31 -14.58 29.92
CA ALA A 13 29.24 -14.99 28.52
C ALA A 13 28.48 -13.95 27.68
N ALA A 14 29.13 -13.40 26.66
CA ALA A 14 28.55 -12.46 25.70
C ALA A 14 28.57 -13.06 24.28
N SER A 15 27.68 -14.03 23.98
CA SER A 15 27.65 -14.66 22.64
C SER A 15 26.25 -14.86 22.03
N ALA A 16 25.18 -14.23 22.53
CA ALA A 16 23.82 -14.49 22.04
C ALA A 16 23.24 -13.44 21.05
N LEU A 17 23.94 -12.33 20.77
CA LEU A 17 23.33 -11.18 20.04
C LEU A 17 23.50 -11.21 18.50
N ALA A 18 24.33 -12.09 17.93
CA ALA A 18 24.59 -12.09 16.49
C ALA A 18 23.52 -12.84 15.66
N GLY A 19 22.77 -13.77 16.26
CA GLY A 19 21.76 -14.56 15.55
C GLY A 19 20.44 -13.84 15.31
N SER A 20 20.08 -12.89 16.18
CA SER A 20 18.80 -12.17 16.11
C SER A 20 18.79 -11.09 15.02
N ALA A 21 19.90 -10.39 14.81
CA ALA A 21 20.01 -9.32 13.81
C ALA A 21 19.74 -9.84 12.39
N HIS A 22 20.33 -10.98 12.01
CA HIS A 22 20.14 -11.56 10.67
C HIS A 22 18.73 -12.11 10.41
N ALA A 23 18.02 -12.54 11.45
CA ALA A 23 16.65 -13.02 11.32
C ALA A 23 15.67 -11.83 11.11
N GLU A 24 15.86 -10.76 11.87
CA GLU A 24 15.08 -9.52 11.77
C GLU A 24 15.31 -8.82 10.41
N GLU A 25 16.56 -8.81 9.92
CA GLU A 25 16.93 -8.27 8.60
C GLU A 25 16.31 -9.04 7.42
N ARG A 26 16.14 -10.36 7.55
CA ARG A 26 15.47 -11.18 6.54
C ARG A 26 13.96 -10.95 6.55
N SER A 27 13.36 -10.78 7.72
CA SER A 27 11.95 -10.40 7.86
C SER A 27 11.65 -9.01 7.28
N ALA A 28 12.65 -8.13 7.19
CA ALA A 28 12.46 -6.79 6.61
C ALA A 28 12.21 -6.79 5.09
N LEU A 29 12.52 -7.90 4.39
CA LEU A 29 12.29 -8.03 2.95
C LEU A 29 10.96 -8.68 2.60
N THR A 30 10.44 -9.54 3.46
CA THR A 30 9.12 -10.14 3.29
C THR A 30 8.03 -9.07 3.38
N GLY A 31 6.96 -9.22 2.59
CA GLY A 31 5.85 -8.27 2.52
C GLY A 31 5.60 -7.75 1.11
N THR A 32 4.78 -6.72 1.03
CA THR A 32 4.33 -6.12 -0.23
C THR A 32 5.21 -4.94 -0.61
N TRP A 33 5.48 -4.80 -1.90
CA TRP A 33 6.28 -3.74 -2.47
C TRP A 33 5.55 -3.13 -3.67
N THR A 34 5.47 -1.80 -3.68
CA THR A 34 5.00 -1.04 -4.85
C THR A 34 6.15 -0.88 -5.82
N VAL A 35 5.89 -1.20 -7.09
CA VAL A 35 6.87 -1.13 -8.17
C VAL A 35 6.41 -0.11 -9.21
N THR A 36 7.21 0.93 -9.38
CA THR A 36 6.96 2.02 -10.34
C THR A 36 8.02 1.96 -11.44
N VAL A 37 7.60 2.01 -12.70
CA VAL A 37 8.48 2.05 -13.87
C VAL A 37 8.28 3.40 -14.57
N THR A 38 9.37 4.14 -14.80
CA THR A 38 9.30 5.45 -15.45
C THR A 38 8.68 5.35 -16.85
N GLY A 39 7.68 6.18 -17.12
CA GLY A 39 6.94 6.19 -18.39
C GLY A 39 5.79 5.18 -18.46
N GLU A 40 5.56 4.38 -17.41
CA GLU A 40 4.32 3.60 -17.26
C GLU A 40 3.37 4.32 -16.30
N GLU A 41 2.11 4.52 -16.70
CA GLU A 41 1.10 5.15 -15.85
C GLU A 41 0.55 4.20 -14.77
N ARG A 42 0.70 2.89 -15.00
CA ARG A 42 0.23 1.84 -14.11
C ARG A 42 1.39 1.34 -13.26
N PHE A 43 1.13 1.15 -11.96
CA PHE A 43 2.09 0.54 -11.05
C PHE A 43 1.83 -0.95 -10.88
N ARG A 44 2.85 -1.63 -10.39
CA ARG A 44 2.89 -3.08 -10.19
C ARG A 44 3.10 -3.37 -8.71
N THR A 45 2.81 -4.60 -8.34
CA THR A 45 3.04 -5.08 -6.98
C THR A 45 3.96 -6.28 -7.03
N TRP A 46 4.93 -6.30 -6.11
CA TRP A 46 5.81 -7.43 -5.83
C TRP A 46 5.60 -7.88 -4.39
N ILE A 47 5.24 -9.14 -4.20
CA ILE A 47 4.99 -9.71 -2.86
C ILE A 47 6.05 -10.76 -2.57
N VAL A 48 6.83 -10.54 -1.51
CA VAL A 48 7.86 -11.48 -1.04
C VAL A 48 7.30 -12.28 0.12
N GLN A 49 7.08 -13.57 -0.11
CA GLN A 49 6.46 -14.49 0.85
C GLN A 49 7.51 -15.16 1.75
N GLY A 50 8.72 -15.38 1.23
CA GLY A 50 9.78 -16.06 1.95
C GLY A 50 11.14 -15.91 1.29
N ILE A 51 12.19 -16.27 2.02
CA ILE A 51 13.59 -16.14 1.60
C ILE A 51 14.30 -17.45 1.89
N GLN A 52 14.92 -18.05 0.88
CA GLN A 52 15.70 -19.28 1.00
C GLN A 52 17.11 -19.05 0.47
N GLY A 53 18.08 -18.82 1.35
CA GLY A 53 19.42 -18.42 0.96
C GLY A 53 19.43 -17.04 0.32
N GLN A 54 19.74 -16.97 -0.97
CA GLN A 54 19.67 -15.75 -1.79
C GLN A 54 18.38 -15.65 -2.61
N ASP A 55 17.61 -16.74 -2.71
CA ASP A 55 16.41 -16.81 -3.53
C ASP A 55 15.19 -16.29 -2.77
N LEU A 56 14.32 -15.56 -3.47
CA LEU A 56 13.11 -14.96 -2.94
C LEU A 56 11.88 -15.68 -3.50
N GLN A 57 11.09 -16.29 -2.62
CA GLN A 57 9.78 -16.82 -2.97
C GLN A 57 8.82 -15.64 -3.10
N SER A 58 8.45 -15.28 -4.32
CA SER A 58 7.70 -14.05 -4.56
C SER A 58 6.79 -14.11 -5.79
N THR A 59 5.78 -13.24 -5.80
CA THR A 59 4.88 -13.00 -6.93
C THR A 59 4.98 -11.57 -7.42
N TYR A 60 4.75 -11.38 -8.72
CA TYR A 60 4.79 -10.07 -9.38
C TYR A 60 3.64 -9.94 -10.35
N GLY A 61 3.04 -8.75 -10.43
CA GLY A 61 1.99 -8.47 -11.38
C GLY A 61 1.52 -7.03 -11.33
N TRP A 62 0.46 -6.74 -12.07
CA TRP A 62 -0.25 -5.48 -11.92
C TRP A 62 -0.91 -5.42 -10.55
N HIS A 63 -0.93 -4.23 -9.94
CA HIS A 63 -1.54 -4.05 -8.62
C HIS A 63 -3.04 -4.40 -8.62
N ASP A 64 -3.73 -4.08 -9.71
CA ASP A 64 -5.16 -4.33 -9.95
C ASP A 64 -5.43 -5.66 -10.68
N GLY A 65 -4.41 -6.51 -10.82
CA GLY A 65 -4.45 -7.67 -11.69
C GLY A 65 -3.95 -8.95 -11.05
N ARG A 66 -3.90 -10.00 -11.88
CA ARG A 66 -3.33 -11.28 -11.47
C ARG A 66 -1.82 -11.12 -11.27
N GLN A 67 -1.34 -11.60 -10.13
CA GLN A 67 0.08 -11.78 -9.87
C GLN A 67 0.48 -13.22 -10.19
N ALA A 68 1.72 -13.40 -10.67
CA ALA A 68 2.27 -14.71 -10.96
C ALA A 68 3.64 -14.88 -10.29
N PRO A 69 4.06 -16.12 -9.99
CA PRO A 69 5.38 -16.39 -9.44
C PRO A 69 6.49 -15.83 -10.32
N VAL A 70 7.57 -15.35 -9.69
CA VAL A 70 8.76 -14.84 -10.36
C VAL A 70 10.03 -15.46 -9.81
N ARG A 71 11.09 -15.42 -10.63
CA ARG A 71 12.44 -15.73 -10.18
C ARG A 71 13.07 -14.44 -9.68
N ALA A 72 13.33 -14.34 -8.38
CA ALA A 72 13.99 -13.20 -7.79
C ALA A 72 15.08 -13.67 -6.83
N SER A 73 16.22 -12.97 -6.83
CA SER A 73 17.34 -13.23 -5.94
C SER A 73 17.93 -11.94 -5.41
N LEU A 74 18.56 -12.04 -4.25
CA LEU A 74 19.19 -10.93 -3.56
C LEU A 74 20.66 -11.23 -3.31
N GLN A 75 21.52 -10.26 -3.62
CA GLN A 75 22.96 -10.34 -3.40
C GLN A 75 23.44 -9.18 -2.54
N GLY A 76 24.59 -9.35 -1.88
CA GLY A 76 25.21 -8.30 -1.06
C GLY A 76 24.81 -8.34 0.41
N ARG A 77 25.16 -7.27 1.13
CA ARG A 77 24.92 -7.11 2.57
C ARG A 77 23.81 -6.07 2.81
N PRO A 78 23.10 -6.10 3.96
CA PRO A 78 22.13 -5.07 4.32
C PRO A 78 22.65 -3.64 4.09
N GLY A 79 21.83 -2.78 3.48
CA GLY A 79 22.20 -1.41 3.11
C GLY A 79 23.02 -1.30 1.82
N GLN A 80 23.41 -2.42 1.21
CA GLN A 80 24.11 -2.50 -0.08
C GLN A 80 23.60 -3.69 -0.92
N ARG A 81 22.32 -4.03 -0.77
CA ARG A 81 21.71 -5.20 -1.42
C ARG A 81 21.44 -4.92 -2.89
N ALA A 82 21.66 -5.91 -3.74
CA ALA A 82 21.28 -5.90 -5.14
C ALA A 82 20.16 -6.93 -5.35
N LEU A 83 19.05 -6.48 -5.91
CA LEU A 83 17.90 -7.29 -6.32
C LEU A 83 18.00 -7.60 -7.81
N PHE A 84 17.89 -8.88 -8.15
CA PHE A 84 17.75 -9.36 -9.51
C PHE A 84 16.42 -10.10 -9.63
N MET A 85 15.59 -9.74 -10.60
CA MET A 85 14.29 -10.38 -10.80
C MET A 85 13.94 -10.55 -12.28
N ILE A 86 13.42 -11.72 -12.63
CA ILE A 86 12.85 -12.03 -13.94
C ILE A 86 11.34 -12.17 -13.80
N THR A 87 10.60 -11.25 -14.43
CA THR A 87 9.14 -11.19 -14.41
C THR A 87 8.51 -12.27 -15.31
N PRO A 88 7.19 -12.54 -15.19
CA PRO A 88 6.52 -13.56 -16.02
C PRO A 88 6.54 -13.23 -17.53
N ALA A 89 6.71 -11.94 -17.87
CA ALA A 89 6.84 -11.48 -19.25
C ALA A 89 8.30 -11.49 -19.76
N ASN A 90 9.21 -12.16 -19.04
CA ASN A 90 10.66 -12.17 -19.30
C ASN A 90 11.31 -10.78 -19.31
N SER A 91 10.73 -9.80 -18.64
CA SER A 91 11.44 -8.56 -18.31
C SER A 91 12.38 -8.78 -17.13
N GLU A 92 13.54 -8.16 -17.20
CA GLU A 92 14.59 -8.18 -16.19
C GLU A 92 14.51 -6.92 -15.34
N ILE A 93 14.68 -7.07 -14.03
CA ILE A 93 14.81 -5.99 -13.07
C ILE A 93 16.14 -6.19 -12.35
N GLU A 94 16.96 -5.14 -12.37
CA GLU A 94 18.16 -5.03 -11.55
C GLU A 94 18.06 -3.74 -10.74
N ALA A 95 18.06 -3.85 -9.42
CA ALA A 95 17.91 -2.71 -8.53
C ALA A 95 18.83 -2.80 -7.31
N ARG A 96 19.29 -1.65 -6.82
CA ARG A 96 20.14 -1.53 -5.64
C ARG A 96 19.36 -0.89 -4.50
N GLU A 97 19.60 -1.36 -3.29
CA GLU A 97 19.04 -0.74 -2.09
C GLU A 97 19.67 0.64 -1.93
N VAL A 98 18.82 1.67 -1.90
CA VAL A 98 19.24 3.07 -1.70
C VAL A 98 18.87 3.59 -0.30
N ALA A 99 17.90 2.94 0.34
CA ALA A 99 17.51 3.15 1.73
C ALA A 99 16.80 1.88 2.23
N PRO A 100 16.70 1.66 3.56
CA PRO A 100 15.92 0.55 4.09
C PRO A 100 14.49 0.58 3.54
N GLY A 101 14.07 -0.53 2.90
CA GLY A 101 12.74 -0.62 2.30
C GLY A 101 12.59 0.09 0.94
N ARG A 102 13.69 0.52 0.31
CA ARG A 102 13.66 1.16 -1.02
C ARG A 102 14.78 0.66 -1.92
N PHE A 103 14.41 0.25 -3.13
CA PHE A 103 15.33 -0.13 -4.20
C PHE A 103 15.13 0.77 -5.42
N GLU A 104 16.20 1.07 -6.13
CA GLU A 104 16.18 1.79 -7.41
C GLU A 104 17.08 1.13 -8.43
N GLY A 105 16.70 1.16 -9.70
CA GLY A 105 17.52 0.59 -10.75
C GLY A 105 16.86 0.58 -12.13
N SER A 106 17.05 -0.51 -12.86
CA SER A 106 16.64 -0.65 -14.25
C SER A 106 15.63 -1.78 -14.46
N PHE A 107 14.68 -1.53 -15.36
CA PHE A 107 13.69 -2.46 -15.86
C PHE A 107 13.92 -2.60 -17.36
N LYS A 108 14.27 -3.80 -17.81
CA LYS A 108 14.51 -4.11 -19.21
C LYS A 108 13.48 -5.12 -19.70
N THR A 109 12.69 -4.73 -20.68
CA THR A 109 11.71 -5.63 -21.30
C THR A 109 12.41 -6.72 -22.11
N ALA A 110 11.73 -7.84 -22.36
CA ALA A 110 12.21 -8.88 -23.27
C ALA A 110 12.54 -8.37 -24.70
N ARG A 111 11.97 -7.22 -25.09
CA ARG A 111 12.24 -6.55 -26.38
C ARG A 111 13.41 -5.55 -26.34
N GLY A 112 14.12 -5.46 -25.21
CA GLY A 112 15.29 -4.59 -25.05
C GLY A 112 15.01 -3.14 -24.68
N ARG A 113 13.74 -2.71 -24.56
CA ARG A 113 13.41 -1.39 -24.00
C ARG A 113 13.80 -1.34 -22.52
N SER A 114 14.56 -0.32 -22.13
CA SER A 114 14.98 -0.07 -20.75
C SER A 114 14.28 1.16 -20.16
N ALA A 115 13.97 1.11 -18.87
CA ALA A 115 13.43 2.22 -18.09
C ALA A 115 13.97 2.18 -16.65
N THR A 116 13.89 3.31 -15.95
CA THR A 116 14.19 3.37 -14.51
C THR A 116 13.02 2.78 -13.71
N ILE A 117 13.34 2.15 -12.59
CA ILE A 117 12.38 1.53 -11.67
C ILE A 117 12.67 1.95 -10.23
N SER A 118 11.60 2.14 -9.46
CA SER A 118 11.64 2.27 -8.01
C SER A 118 10.75 1.20 -7.36
N LEU A 119 11.28 0.52 -6.35
CA LEU A 119 10.53 -0.39 -5.49
C LEU A 119 10.51 0.19 -4.08
N VAL A 120 9.32 0.35 -3.51
CA VAL A 120 9.12 0.86 -2.15
C VAL A 120 8.29 -0.16 -1.37
N ARG A 121 8.80 -0.59 -0.22
CA ARG A 121 8.07 -1.51 0.66
C ARG A 121 6.81 -0.81 1.15
N GLU A 122 5.67 -1.44 0.93
CA GLU A 122 4.47 -1.10 1.68
C GLU A 122 4.73 -1.54 3.11
N SER A 123 5.00 -0.57 3.97
CA SER A 123 5.30 -0.87 5.36
C SER A 123 4.07 -1.55 5.96
N GLU A 124 4.22 -2.77 6.50
CA GLU A 124 3.30 -3.26 7.52
C GLU A 124 3.27 -2.18 8.59
N SER A 125 2.14 -1.52 8.72
CA SER A 125 1.97 -0.36 9.58
C SER A 125 2.04 -0.84 11.03
N THR A 126 3.24 -1.03 11.58
CA THR A 126 3.49 -1.07 13.04
C THR A 126 3.65 0.37 13.55
N THR A 127 2.88 1.27 12.96
CA THR A 127 2.38 2.48 13.61
C THR A 127 0.88 2.20 13.66
N PRO A 128 0.20 2.17 14.82
CA PRO A 128 -1.24 2.43 14.82
C PRO A 128 -1.40 3.68 13.97
N PRO A 129 -2.24 3.66 12.91
CA PRO A 129 -2.21 4.64 11.82
C PRO A 129 -2.01 5.99 12.46
N ALA A 130 -0.91 6.72 12.16
CA ALA A 130 -0.60 8.01 12.76
C ALA A 130 -1.94 8.72 12.95
N GLN A 131 -2.40 8.77 14.21
CA GLN A 131 -3.83 8.71 14.57
C GLN A 131 -4.64 9.27 13.42
N LEU A 132 -5.32 8.40 12.63
CA LEU A 132 -6.34 8.85 11.66
C LEU A 132 -7.02 10.00 12.39
N PRO A 133 -6.86 11.26 11.96
CA PRO A 133 -7.16 12.41 12.80
C PRO A 133 -8.54 12.12 13.32
N THR A 134 -8.61 11.89 14.64
CA THR A 134 -9.72 11.22 15.31
C THR A 134 -10.97 11.59 14.55
N ALA A 135 -11.62 10.62 13.89
CA ALA A 135 -12.75 10.83 12.98
C ALA A 135 -13.98 11.35 13.75
N ARG A 136 -13.80 12.47 14.42
CA ARG A 136 -14.73 13.21 15.23
C ARG A 136 -14.83 14.65 14.76
N THR A 137 -13.93 15.16 13.90
CA THR A 137 -13.98 16.57 13.44
C THR A 137 -13.47 16.82 12.01
N GLY A 138 -13.25 15.79 11.19
CA GLY A 138 -12.81 15.96 9.79
C GLY A 138 -13.93 15.79 8.76
N ARG A 139 -13.78 16.45 7.60
CA ARG A 139 -14.56 16.19 6.38
C ARG A 139 -13.77 15.24 5.48
N PHE A 140 -14.41 14.19 4.99
CA PHE A 140 -13.79 13.21 4.11
C PHE A 140 -14.82 12.55 3.19
N ILE A 141 -14.33 11.85 2.16
CA ILE A 141 -15.16 11.02 1.29
C ILE A 141 -14.94 9.55 1.62
N VAL A 142 -16.01 8.76 1.63
CA VAL A 142 -15.93 7.29 1.52
C VAL A 142 -16.34 6.90 0.11
N TYR A 143 -15.46 6.19 -0.57
CA TYR A 143 -15.72 5.56 -1.87
C TYR A 143 -15.91 4.06 -1.66
N ILE A 144 -17.01 3.52 -2.16
CA ILE A 144 -17.30 2.08 -2.15
C ILE A 144 -17.28 1.56 -3.57
N GLY A 145 -16.29 0.74 -3.88
CA GLY A 145 -16.12 0.05 -5.15
C GLY A 145 -16.44 -1.44 -5.05
N ALA A 146 -16.48 -2.13 -6.19
CA ALA A 146 -16.56 -3.59 -6.24
C ALA A 146 -15.73 -4.12 -7.43
N PRO A 147 -15.13 -5.32 -7.33
CA PRO A 147 -14.26 -5.86 -8.39
C PRO A 147 -15.04 -6.19 -9.68
N ASP A 148 -16.31 -6.55 -9.56
CA ASP A 148 -17.22 -6.90 -10.67
C ASP A 148 -17.95 -5.68 -11.28
N CYS A 149 -17.56 -4.46 -10.89
CA CYS A 149 -18.18 -3.20 -11.31
C CYS A 149 -17.35 -2.48 -12.39
N PRO A 150 -17.79 -2.41 -13.65
CA PRO A 150 -17.04 -1.73 -14.72
C PRO A 150 -16.82 -0.23 -14.45
N ALA A 151 -17.83 0.47 -13.95
CA ALA A 151 -17.72 1.90 -13.62
C ALA A 151 -16.75 2.16 -12.46
N CYS A 152 -16.67 1.23 -11.49
CA CYS A 152 -15.73 1.31 -10.38
C CYS A 152 -14.30 1.18 -10.87
N ARG A 153 -14.03 0.22 -11.76
CA ARG A 153 -12.71 0.07 -12.39
C ARG A 153 -12.28 1.33 -13.15
N LEU A 154 -13.22 1.99 -13.84
CA LEU A 154 -12.94 3.28 -14.50
C LEU A 154 -12.62 4.39 -13.49
N PHE A 155 -13.39 4.49 -12.40
CA PHE A 155 -13.12 5.47 -11.34
C PHE A 155 -11.75 5.26 -10.70
N GLU A 156 -11.37 4.01 -10.45
CA GLU A 156 -10.12 3.65 -9.77
C GLU A 156 -8.86 3.86 -10.62
N THR A 157 -9.01 4.29 -11.88
CA THR A 157 -7.88 4.62 -12.75
C THR A 157 -7.13 5.88 -12.28
N PRO A 158 -5.87 6.05 -12.72
CA PRO A 158 -5.12 7.28 -12.48
C PRO A 158 -5.78 8.56 -13.01
N LEU A 159 -6.71 8.44 -13.97
CA LEU A 159 -7.43 9.56 -14.58
C LEU A 159 -8.49 10.15 -13.65
N TYR A 160 -9.13 9.32 -12.82
CA TYR A 160 -10.22 9.72 -11.95
C TYR A 160 -9.76 9.82 -10.50
N MET A 161 -9.66 8.69 -9.80
CA MET A 161 -9.27 8.64 -8.40
C MET A 161 -7.84 9.15 -8.22
N GLY A 162 -6.89 8.72 -9.06
CA GLY A 162 -5.52 9.19 -8.96
C GLY A 162 -5.38 10.70 -9.23
N HIS A 163 -6.16 11.25 -10.15
CA HIS A 163 -6.18 12.69 -10.40
C HIS A 163 -6.75 13.44 -9.18
N TYR A 164 -7.86 12.95 -8.61
CA TYR A 164 -8.45 13.52 -7.39
C TYR A 164 -7.45 13.53 -6.23
N GLU A 165 -6.82 12.39 -5.93
CA GLU A 165 -5.88 12.26 -4.80
C GLU A 165 -4.68 13.21 -4.91
N ARG A 166 -4.23 13.51 -6.13
CA ARG A 166 -3.15 14.48 -6.39
C ARG A 166 -3.62 15.93 -6.46
N SER A 167 -4.91 16.17 -6.63
CA SER A 167 -5.45 17.52 -6.78
C SER A 167 -5.42 18.26 -5.43
N PRO A 168 -5.50 19.61 -5.44
CA PRO A 168 -5.70 20.38 -4.22
C PRO A 168 -6.91 19.88 -3.40
N GLU A 169 -7.98 19.46 -4.07
CA GLU A 169 -9.20 18.94 -3.44
C GLU A 169 -8.95 17.65 -2.68
N GLY A 170 -8.31 16.66 -3.31
CA GLY A 170 -8.04 15.39 -2.63
C GLY A 170 -7.02 15.50 -1.49
N ARG A 171 -6.10 16.47 -1.56
CA ARG A 171 -5.20 16.79 -0.44
C ARG A 171 -5.94 17.43 0.74
N ALA A 172 -6.98 18.22 0.49
CA ALA A 172 -7.77 18.86 1.54
C ALA A 172 -8.86 17.94 2.11
N ILE A 173 -9.48 17.12 1.27
CA ILE A 173 -10.59 16.23 1.62
C ILE A 173 -10.20 14.80 1.24
N PRO A 174 -9.67 14.01 2.17
CA PRO A 174 -9.18 12.67 1.86
C PRO A 174 -10.33 11.74 1.44
N LEU A 175 -10.03 10.83 0.53
CA LEU A 175 -10.93 9.76 0.10
C LEU A 175 -10.50 8.45 0.76
N ARG A 176 -11.46 7.73 1.33
CA ARG A 176 -11.28 6.43 1.97
C ARG A 176 -11.97 5.36 1.13
N ARG A 177 -11.21 4.37 0.69
CA ARG A 177 -11.71 3.26 -0.13
C ARG A 177 -12.25 2.13 0.74
N ILE A 178 -13.40 1.59 0.34
CA ILE A 178 -13.99 0.36 0.85
C ILE A 178 -14.31 -0.53 -0.36
N THR A 179 -13.97 -1.80 -0.27
CA THR A 179 -14.25 -2.78 -1.32
C THR A 179 -15.42 -3.66 -0.91
N ALA A 180 -16.53 -3.53 -1.64
CA ALA A 180 -17.66 -4.44 -1.55
C ALA A 180 -17.37 -5.72 -2.34
N TYR A 181 -17.99 -6.83 -1.93
CA TYR A 181 -17.85 -8.11 -2.61
C TYR A 181 -18.40 -8.09 -4.05
N SER A 182 -19.54 -7.42 -4.25
CA SER A 182 -20.20 -7.29 -5.54
C SER A 182 -20.84 -5.91 -5.69
N TYR A 183 -20.95 -5.45 -6.94
CA TYR A 183 -21.49 -4.16 -7.29
C TYR A 183 -22.95 -3.96 -6.89
N ARG A 184 -23.69 -5.02 -6.57
CA ARG A 184 -25.11 -4.96 -6.15
C ARG A 184 -25.27 -4.76 -4.65
N ASN A 185 -24.25 -5.09 -3.85
CA ASN A 185 -24.37 -5.15 -2.40
C ASN A 185 -23.20 -4.49 -1.69
N ASN A 186 -23.24 -3.16 -1.66
CA ASN A 186 -22.27 -2.30 -0.96
C ASN A 186 -22.31 -2.44 0.58
N LYS A 187 -23.40 -2.93 1.17
CA LYS A 187 -23.54 -3.06 2.62
C LYS A 187 -22.75 -4.24 3.20
N GLN A 188 -22.51 -5.27 2.41
CA GLN A 188 -21.69 -6.44 2.78
C GLN A 188 -20.19 -6.25 2.51
N ALA A 189 -19.73 -5.00 2.41
CA ALA A 189 -18.30 -4.73 2.35
C ALA A 189 -17.61 -5.04 3.69
N ASP A 190 -16.28 -5.20 3.66
CA ASP A 190 -15.48 -5.29 4.87
C ASP A 190 -15.30 -3.87 5.45
N TRP A 191 -16.20 -3.48 6.35
CA TRP A 191 -16.23 -2.14 6.93
C TRP A 191 -15.20 -2.01 8.06
N PRO A 192 -14.28 -1.04 7.99
CA PRO A 192 -13.34 -0.81 9.09
C PRO A 192 -14.10 -0.34 10.34
N ALA A 193 -13.57 -0.68 11.52
CA ALA A 193 -14.25 -0.49 12.81
C ALA A 193 -14.74 0.95 13.05
N ASP A 194 -14.01 1.96 12.57
CA ASP A 194 -14.36 3.36 12.73
C ASP A 194 -15.49 3.83 11.79
N LEU A 195 -15.79 3.06 10.74
CA LEU A 195 -16.88 3.29 9.79
C LEU A 195 -18.04 2.28 9.94
N ALA A 196 -17.97 1.35 10.89
CA ALA A 196 -18.99 0.30 11.10
C ALA A 196 -20.40 0.83 11.40
N TRP A 197 -20.56 2.11 11.74
CA TRP A 197 -21.85 2.77 11.95
C TRP A 197 -22.55 3.21 10.64
N MET A 198 -21.83 3.22 9.52
CA MET A 198 -22.31 3.73 8.24
C MET A 198 -23.25 2.80 7.46
N PRO A 199 -23.05 1.46 7.40
CA PRO A 199 -23.87 0.55 6.60
C PRO A 199 -25.37 0.73 6.79
N ASP A 200 -25.79 0.89 8.05
CA ASP A 200 -27.19 1.05 8.44
C ASP A 200 -27.79 2.40 8.05
N ARG A 201 -26.94 3.40 7.77
CA ARG A 201 -27.35 4.76 7.39
C ARG A 201 -27.32 5.01 5.89
N ILE A 202 -26.73 4.10 5.12
CA ILE A 202 -26.66 4.19 3.67
C ILE A 202 -27.99 3.75 3.07
N ARG A 203 -28.62 4.67 2.34
CA ARG A 203 -29.90 4.43 1.66
C ARG A 203 -29.73 3.81 0.27
N GLN A 204 -28.68 4.18 -0.45
CA GLN A 204 -28.42 3.62 -1.77
C GLN A 204 -27.79 2.23 -1.69
N ASN A 205 -28.23 1.34 -2.57
CA ASN A 205 -27.49 0.14 -2.89
C ASN A 205 -26.74 0.34 -4.21
N GLY A 206 -25.66 -0.40 -4.36
CA GLY A 206 -24.88 -0.43 -5.58
C GLY A 206 -23.53 0.28 -5.47
N THR A 207 -22.64 0.00 -6.42
CA THR A 207 -21.34 0.69 -6.58
C THR A 207 -21.18 1.21 -8.03
N PRO A 208 -20.36 2.25 -8.27
CA PRO A 208 -19.60 3.02 -7.28
C PRO A 208 -20.52 3.92 -6.45
N LEU A 209 -20.31 3.93 -5.13
CA LEU A 209 -21.01 4.82 -4.19
C LEU A 209 -20.02 5.76 -3.53
N PHE A 210 -20.38 7.04 -3.47
CA PHE A 210 -19.60 8.08 -2.82
C PHE A 210 -20.41 8.67 -1.68
N LEU A 211 -19.79 8.79 -0.51
CA LEU A 211 -20.39 9.33 0.69
C LEU A 211 -19.53 10.47 1.19
N ALA A 212 -20.10 11.67 1.26
CA ALA A 212 -19.46 12.80 1.90
C ALA A 212 -19.77 12.74 3.40
N VAL A 213 -18.73 12.67 4.22
CA VAL A 213 -18.83 12.52 5.66
C VAL A 213 -18.27 13.77 6.35
N SER A 214 -19.01 14.28 7.33
CA SER A 214 -18.57 15.37 8.19
C SER A 214 -18.82 14.97 9.65
N GLY A 215 -17.74 14.71 10.39
CA GLY A 215 -17.86 14.11 11.72
C GLY A 215 -18.51 12.73 11.67
N ARG A 216 -19.67 12.57 12.32
CA ARG A 216 -20.40 11.29 12.42
C ARG A 216 -21.70 11.25 11.59
N SER A 217 -21.75 12.06 10.54
CA SER A 217 -22.90 12.22 9.66
C SER A 217 -22.50 12.07 8.21
N ILE A 218 -23.29 11.29 7.47
CA ILE A 218 -23.28 11.28 6.01
C ILE A 218 -24.10 12.51 5.59
N VAL A 219 -23.43 13.52 5.06
CA VAL A 219 -24.04 14.80 4.69
C VAL A 219 -24.38 14.87 3.21
N HIS A 220 -23.77 14.01 2.39
CA HIS A 220 -24.16 13.81 1.01
C HIS A 220 -23.83 12.38 0.56
N SER A 221 -24.54 11.89 -0.45
CA SER A 221 -24.33 10.55 -1.00
C SER A 221 -24.76 10.53 -2.46
N CYS A 222 -23.95 9.96 -3.35
CA CYS A 222 -24.27 9.83 -4.76
C CYS A 222 -23.65 8.58 -5.36
N SER A 223 -24.28 8.03 -6.40
CA SER A 223 -23.85 6.80 -7.07
C SER A 223 -23.51 7.04 -8.54
N GLY A 224 -22.45 6.40 -9.02
CA GLY A 224 -22.00 6.52 -10.42
C GLY A 224 -21.05 7.69 -10.68
N LEU A 225 -20.28 7.56 -11.77
CA LEU A 225 -19.26 8.55 -12.18
C LEU A 225 -19.85 9.91 -12.55
N THR A 226 -20.97 9.93 -13.25
CA THR A 226 -21.62 11.19 -13.64
C THR A 226 -22.04 12.00 -12.42
N ARG A 227 -22.55 11.35 -11.37
CA ARG A 227 -22.96 12.03 -10.13
C ARG A 227 -21.76 12.41 -9.26
N TRP A 228 -20.65 11.66 -9.35
CA TRP A 228 -19.38 12.09 -8.77
C TRP A 228 -18.95 13.47 -9.30
N GLU A 229 -18.95 13.65 -10.62
CA GLU A 229 -18.55 14.91 -11.25
C GLU A 229 -19.59 16.03 -11.00
N ALA A 230 -20.87 15.73 -11.14
CA ALA A 230 -21.94 16.73 -11.07
C ALA A 230 -22.28 17.17 -9.63
N ASP A 231 -22.18 16.27 -8.65
CA ASP A 231 -22.67 16.51 -7.30
C ASP A 231 -21.54 16.48 -6.25
N MET A 232 -20.72 15.43 -6.26
CA MET A 232 -19.72 15.21 -5.21
C MET A 232 -18.54 16.16 -5.31
N LEU A 233 -17.95 16.31 -6.51
CA LEU A 233 -16.77 17.13 -6.70
C LEU A 233 -17.02 18.62 -6.38
N PRO A 234 -18.16 19.23 -6.78
CA PRO A 234 -18.50 20.59 -6.36
C PRO A 234 -18.66 20.74 -4.84
N LEU A 235 -19.22 19.73 -4.15
CA LEU A 235 -19.30 19.73 -2.69
C LEU A 235 -17.91 19.71 -2.05
N VAL A 236 -17.01 18.84 -2.55
CA VAL A 236 -15.64 18.76 -2.07
C VAL A 236 -14.91 20.10 -2.26
N ARG A 237 -15.05 20.74 -3.42
CA ARG A 237 -14.45 22.06 -3.68
C ARG A 237 -14.94 23.11 -2.69
N ARG A 238 -16.24 23.16 -2.39
CA ARG A 238 -16.78 24.04 -1.33
C ARG A 238 -16.16 23.75 0.03
N TRP A 239 -16.01 22.47 0.39
CA TRP A 239 -15.41 22.09 1.66
C TRP A 239 -13.95 22.46 1.79
N ALA A 240 -13.23 22.43 0.67
CA ALA A 240 -11.83 22.81 0.60
C ALA A 240 -11.61 24.33 0.41
N GLY A 241 -12.68 25.13 0.36
CA GLY A 241 -12.60 26.59 0.17
C GLY A 241 -12.19 27.00 -1.26
N MET A 242 -12.51 26.17 -2.25
CA MET A 242 -12.12 26.33 -3.66
C MET A 242 -13.33 26.46 -4.60
N ALA A 243 -14.44 26.98 -4.08
CA ALA A 243 -15.69 27.17 -4.83
C ALA A 243 -15.98 28.64 -5.10
#